data_AF-A0A2R6MZ27-F1
#
_entry.id   AF-A0A2R6MZ27-F1
#
_cell.length_a   1.000
_cell.length_b   1.000
_cell.length_c   1.000
_cell.angle_alpha   90.00
_cell.angle_beta   90.00
_cell.angle_gamma   90.00
#
_symmetry.space_group_name_H-M   'P 1'
#
loop_
_entity.id
_entity.type
_entity.pdbx_description
1 polymer ?
#
loop_
_entity_poly.entity_id
_entity_poly.type
_entity_poly.pdbx_seq_one_letter_code
_entity_poly.pdbx_strand_id
1 'polypeptide(L)'
;NLFVLVPIAPGLHDGEGVRESYRDKILADIAEHTGVDLRGRIVVEEQFSVSDFGERYNATEGTALGLAHTLRQTSLLRPSNRSSAVDGLYFTGAFTTPGIGVPMCLISGQHAANALVEEQG
;
A
#
# COMPACT_ATOMS: atom_id res chain seq x y z
N ASN A 1 -19.33 9.19 8.94
CA ASN A 1 -18.01 9.01 8.30
C ASN A 1 -18.03 7.71 7.53
N LEU A 2 -17.82 7.79 6.22
CA LEU A 2 -17.75 6.63 5.31
C LEU A 2 -16.33 6.56 4.76
N PHE A 3 -15.77 5.36 4.71
CA PHE A 3 -14.49 5.08 4.05
C PHE A 3 -14.72 3.95 3.06
N VAL A 4 -14.30 4.15 1.81
CA VAL A 4 -14.46 3.16 0.75
C VAL A 4 -13.07 2.78 0.23
N LEU A 5 -12.76 1.49 0.28
CA LEU A 5 -11.53 0.95 -0.28
C LEU A 5 -11.85 0.30 -1.62
N VAL A 6 -11.23 0.79 -2.70
CA VAL A 6 -11.35 0.19 -4.03
C VAL A 6 -10.03 -0.48 -4.41
N PRO A 7 -9.99 -1.80 -4.56
CA PRO A 7 -8.78 -2.49 -4.96
C PRO A 7 -8.51 -2.22 -6.45
N ILE A 8 -7.38 -1.57 -6.73
CA ILE A 8 -6.88 -1.32 -8.09
C ILE A 8 -5.41 -1.74 -8.19
N ALA A 9 -4.95 -2.00 -9.42
CA ALA A 9 -3.54 -2.34 -9.66
C ALA A 9 -2.64 -1.12 -9.44
N PRO A 10 -1.37 -1.31 -8.99
CA PRO A 10 -0.39 -0.24 -8.97
C PRO A 10 -0.02 0.18 -10.40
N GLY A 11 0.57 1.36 -10.55
CA GLY A 11 1.06 1.90 -11.81
C GLY A 11 -0.02 2.41 -12.76
N LEU A 12 -1.29 2.36 -12.36
CA LEU A 12 -2.39 2.90 -13.14
C LEU A 12 -2.38 4.44 -13.10
N HIS A 13 -2.70 5.05 -14.24
CA HIS A 13 -2.95 6.48 -14.31
C HIS A 13 -4.35 6.80 -13.73
N ASP A 14 -4.39 7.68 -12.74
CA ASP A 14 -5.57 8.03 -11.96
C ASP A 14 -5.89 9.53 -12.00
N GLY A 15 -5.78 10.13 -13.20
CA GLY A 15 -6.19 11.52 -13.42
C GLY A 15 -7.67 11.78 -13.10
N GLU A 16 -8.04 13.07 -13.06
CA GLU A 16 -9.35 13.56 -12.61
C GLU A 16 -10.54 12.79 -13.20
N GLY A 17 -10.61 12.62 -14.52
CA GLY A 17 -11.73 11.92 -15.15
C GLY A 17 -11.83 10.42 -14.79
N VAL A 18 -10.71 9.75 -14.50
CA VAL A 18 -10.73 8.36 -14.01
C VAL A 18 -11.28 8.33 -12.59
N ARG A 19 -10.80 9.24 -11.72
CA ARG A 19 -11.27 9.34 -10.34
C ARG A 19 -12.76 9.68 -10.26
N GLU A 20 -13.23 10.62 -11.08
CA GLU A 20 -14.65 10.97 -11.17
C GLU A 20 -15.51 9.78 -11.62
N SER A 21 -15.06 9.02 -12.63
CA SER A 21 -15.76 7.81 -13.07
C SER A 21 -15.86 6.76 -11.95
N TYR A 22 -14.79 6.56 -11.17
CA TYR A 22 -14.82 5.65 -10.03
C TYR A 22 -15.72 6.16 -8.91
N ARG A 23 -15.64 7.45 -8.59
CA ARG A 23 -16.50 8.12 -7.62
C ARG A 23 -17.98 7.88 -7.93
N ASP A 24 -18.39 8.08 -9.18
CA ASP A 24 -19.79 7.88 -9.57
C ASP A 24 -20.24 6.43 -9.47
N LYS A 25 -19.38 5.48 -9.87
CA LYS A 25 -19.64 4.04 -9.71
C LYS A 25 -19.80 3.66 -8.25
N ILE A 26 -18.91 4.13 -7.38
CA ILE A 26 -18.96 3.88 -5.93
C ILE A 26 -20.25 4.43 -5.33
N LEU A 27 -20.60 5.69 -5.63
CA LEU A 27 -21.80 6.31 -5.07
C LEU A 27 -23.09 5.67 -5.61
N ALA A 28 -23.09 5.21 -6.88
CA ALA A 28 -24.20 4.45 -7.44
C ALA A 28 -24.35 3.08 -6.74
N ASP A 29 -23.25 2.34 -6.57
CA ASP A 29 -23.21 1.04 -5.91
C ASP A 29 -23.71 1.12 -4.45
N ILE A 30 -23.27 2.15 -3.71
CA ILE A 30 -23.77 2.41 -2.35
C ILE A 30 -25.27 2.69 -2.38
N ALA A 31 -25.76 3.54 -3.28
CA ALA A 31 -27.17 3.87 -3.35
C ALA A 31 -28.03 2.65 -3.70
N GLU A 32 -27.57 1.81 -4.63
CA GLU A 32 -28.23 0.57 -5.03
C GLU A 32 -28.33 -0.43 -3.86
N HIS A 33 -27.24 -0.66 -3.12
CA HIS A 33 -27.19 -1.69 -2.09
C HIS A 33 -27.72 -1.23 -0.72
N THR A 34 -27.79 0.09 -0.47
CA THR A 34 -28.24 0.64 0.82
C THR A 34 -29.56 1.39 0.74
N GLY A 35 -30.03 1.74 -0.46
CA GLY A 35 -31.20 2.60 -0.66
C GLY A 35 -30.96 4.07 -0.29
N VAL A 36 -29.70 4.48 -0.07
CA VAL A 36 -29.34 5.84 0.37
C VAL A 36 -28.46 6.53 -0.68
N ASP A 37 -28.98 7.58 -1.30
CA ASP A 37 -28.15 8.48 -2.12
C ASP A 37 -27.38 9.47 -1.23
N LEU A 38 -26.06 9.44 -1.39
CA LEU A 38 -25.12 10.27 -0.64
C LEU A 38 -24.73 11.56 -1.37
N ARG A 39 -24.97 11.70 -2.68
CA ARG A 39 -24.46 12.84 -3.48
C ARG A 39 -24.82 14.20 -2.90
N GLY A 40 -26.06 14.37 -2.45
CA GLY A 40 -26.54 15.61 -1.80
C GLY A 40 -26.20 15.75 -0.31
N ARG A 41 -25.46 14.80 0.26
CA ARG A 41 -25.15 14.72 1.70
C ARG A 41 -23.65 14.87 2.01
N ILE A 42 -22.81 14.91 0.97
CA ILE A 42 -21.36 15.03 1.09
C ILE A 42 -21.03 16.50 1.41
N VAL A 43 -20.50 16.73 2.60
CA VAL A 43 -19.99 18.06 3.02
C VAL A 43 -18.49 18.18 2.75
N VAL A 44 -17.77 17.06 2.88
CA VAL A 44 -16.33 16.94 2.63
C VAL A 44 -16.08 15.59 1.97
N GLU A 45 -15.21 15.59 0.97
CA GLU A 45 -14.73 14.39 0.27
C GLU A 45 -13.22 14.50 0.08
N GLU A 46 -12.50 13.44 0.43
CA GLU A 46 -11.07 13.29 0.15
C GLU A 46 -10.86 12.00 -0.64
N GLN A 47 -9.99 12.07 -1.64
CA GLN A 47 -9.61 10.94 -2.47
C GLN A 47 -8.11 10.71 -2.34
N PHE A 48 -7.70 9.46 -2.29
CA PHE A 48 -6.29 9.07 -2.19
C PHE A 48 -6.06 7.81 -3.02
N SER A 49 -5.19 7.89 -4.02
CA SER A 49 -5.01 6.84 -5.04
C SER A 49 -3.54 6.77 -5.48
N VAL A 50 -3.26 6.02 -6.56
CA VAL A 50 -1.93 5.64 -7.07
C VAL A 50 -0.96 6.82 -7.10
N SER A 51 -1.32 7.95 -7.71
CA SER A 51 -0.42 9.11 -7.76
C SER A 51 -0.09 9.64 -6.37
N ASP A 52 -1.08 9.71 -5.47
CA ASP A 52 -0.89 10.21 -4.10
C ASP A 52 0.03 9.29 -3.29
N PHE A 53 -0.07 7.96 -3.46
CA PHE A 53 0.87 7.02 -2.83
C PHE A 53 2.30 7.20 -3.35
N GLY A 54 2.43 7.41 -4.66
CA GLY A 54 3.72 7.68 -5.30
C GLY A 54 4.33 8.99 -4.79
N GLU A 55 3.58 10.08 -4.77
CA GLU A 55 4.04 11.41 -4.36
C GLU A 55 4.32 11.50 -2.86
N ARG A 56 3.40 10.99 -2.02
CA ARG A 56 3.48 11.15 -0.57
C ARG A 56 4.46 10.20 0.10
N TYR A 57 4.54 8.96 -0.38
CA TYR A 57 5.30 7.90 0.28
C TYR A 57 6.48 7.38 -0.54
N ASN A 58 6.71 7.93 -1.74
CA ASN A 58 7.65 7.38 -2.70
C ASN A 58 7.39 5.88 -2.94
N ALA A 59 6.11 5.49 -2.92
CA ALA A 59 5.73 4.10 -3.11
C ALA A 59 5.96 3.71 -4.57
N THR A 60 6.74 2.65 -4.79
CA THR A 60 6.98 2.12 -6.14
C THR A 60 5.66 1.84 -6.84
N GLU A 61 5.48 2.44 -8.01
CA GLU A 61 4.24 2.36 -8.80
C GLU A 61 2.97 2.80 -8.03
N GLY A 62 3.10 3.60 -6.96
CA GLY A 62 1.94 4.07 -6.19
C GLY A 62 1.19 2.96 -5.45
N THR A 63 1.85 1.84 -5.12
CA THR A 63 1.19 0.74 -4.39
C THR A 63 0.85 1.11 -2.95
N ALA A 64 -0.40 0.86 -2.56
CA ALA A 64 -0.84 0.96 -1.16
C ALA A 64 -0.44 -0.27 -0.32
N LEU A 65 -0.13 -1.41 -0.98
CA LEU A 65 -0.03 -2.72 -0.35
C LEU A 65 1.29 -3.45 -0.67
N GLY A 66 2.33 -2.72 -1.05
CA GLY A 66 3.67 -3.29 -1.28
C GLY A 66 3.70 -4.40 -2.34
N LEU A 67 4.56 -5.40 -2.13
CA LEU A 67 4.69 -6.57 -3.02
C LEU A 67 3.46 -7.48 -2.95
N ALA A 68 3.00 -7.94 -4.11
CA ALA A 68 1.90 -8.89 -4.21
C ALA A 68 2.22 -10.24 -3.52
N HIS A 69 1.17 -10.99 -3.19
CA HIS A 69 1.28 -12.30 -2.52
C HIS A 69 1.37 -13.46 -3.52
N THR A 70 2.24 -13.34 -4.53
CA THR A 70 2.52 -14.48 -5.43
C THR A 70 3.43 -15.50 -4.73
N LEU A 71 3.40 -16.78 -5.12
CA LEU A 71 4.28 -17.81 -4.52
C LEU A 71 5.76 -17.38 -4.53
N ARG A 72 6.19 -16.68 -5.59
CA ARG A 72 7.56 -16.13 -5.72
C ARG A 72 7.83 -14.88 -4.86
N GLN A 73 6.82 -14.27 -4.28
CA GLN A 73 6.90 -13.09 -3.41
C GLN A 73 6.53 -13.42 -1.95
N THR A 74 6.42 -14.72 -1.63
CA THR A 74 6.18 -15.22 -0.28
C THR A 74 7.42 -15.86 0.33
N SER A 75 7.50 -15.84 1.67
CA SER A 75 8.51 -16.56 2.46
C SER A 75 9.96 -16.26 2.01
N LEU A 76 10.78 -17.29 1.77
CA LEU A 76 12.21 -17.20 1.46
C LEU A 76 12.55 -16.39 0.20
N LEU A 77 11.59 -16.15 -0.70
CA LEU A 77 11.83 -15.45 -1.96
C LEU A 77 11.51 -13.94 -1.87
N ARG A 78 10.99 -13.49 -0.72
CA ARG A 78 10.80 -12.06 -0.45
C ARG A 78 12.16 -11.40 -0.16
N PRO A 79 12.38 -10.13 -0.55
CA PRO A 79 13.62 -9.43 -0.25
C PRO A 79 14.02 -9.50 1.24
N SER A 80 15.28 -9.83 1.48
CA SER A 80 15.88 -9.90 2.81
C SER A 80 15.97 -8.51 3.45
N ASN A 81 16.02 -8.48 4.78
CA ASN A 81 16.32 -7.27 5.55
C ASN A 81 17.80 -6.86 5.44
N ARG A 82 18.68 -7.69 4.88
CA ARG A 82 20.10 -7.40 4.64
C ARG A 82 20.37 -7.31 3.13
N SER A 83 21.08 -6.29 2.70
CA SER A 83 21.56 -6.16 1.33
C SER A 83 22.60 -7.25 1.02
N SER A 84 22.48 -7.89 -0.14
CA SER A 84 23.51 -8.79 -0.67
C SER A 84 24.53 -8.08 -1.55
N ALA A 85 24.36 -6.78 -1.81
CA ALA A 85 25.17 -6.01 -2.74
C ALA A 85 26.04 -4.94 -2.06
N VAL A 86 25.68 -4.54 -0.83
CA VAL A 86 26.34 -3.47 -0.08
C VAL A 86 26.41 -3.87 1.38
N ASP A 87 27.61 -3.98 1.92
CA ASP A 87 27.84 -4.30 3.34
C ASP A 87 27.34 -3.17 4.24
N GLY A 88 26.79 -3.52 5.41
CA GLY A 88 26.18 -2.57 6.34
C GLY A 88 24.88 -1.89 5.86
N LEU A 89 24.29 -2.30 4.73
CA LEU A 89 22.99 -1.81 4.26
C LEU A 89 21.85 -2.76 4.62
N TYR A 90 20.82 -2.22 5.28
CA TYR A 90 19.64 -2.97 5.72
C TYR A 90 18.35 -2.35 5.19
N PHE A 91 17.33 -3.19 5.01
CA PHE A 91 16.01 -2.80 4.53
C PHE A 91 14.94 -3.19 5.54
N THR A 92 13.89 -2.37 5.63
CA THR A 92 12.75 -2.61 6.52
C THR A 92 11.46 -2.08 5.89
N GLY A 93 10.32 -2.58 6.38
CA GLY A 93 8.99 -2.15 6.00
C GLY A 93 8.27 -3.16 5.11
N ALA A 94 7.30 -2.66 4.34
CA ALA A 94 6.33 -3.51 3.65
C ALA A 94 6.91 -4.29 2.45
N PHE A 95 8.11 -3.97 1.97
CA PHE A 95 8.72 -4.63 0.80
C PHE A 95 9.71 -5.74 1.16
N THR A 96 10.03 -5.89 2.44
CA THR A 96 10.97 -6.86 2.96
C THR A 96 10.27 -7.93 3.77
N THR A 97 10.99 -8.99 4.13
CA THR A 97 10.50 -9.99 5.09
C THR A 97 10.09 -9.31 6.41
N PRO A 98 8.91 -9.63 6.99
CA PRO A 98 8.02 -10.73 6.61
C PRO A 98 6.83 -10.36 5.70
N GLY A 99 6.48 -9.08 5.50
CA GLY A 99 5.23 -8.78 4.81
C GLY A 99 4.73 -7.34 4.86
N ILE A 100 3.55 -7.16 4.28
CA ILE A 100 2.77 -5.92 4.32
C ILE A 100 1.90 -5.84 5.59
N GLY A 101 1.45 -4.63 5.93
CA GLY A 101 0.60 -4.36 7.08
C GLY A 101 1.39 -3.94 8.32
N VAL A 102 0.75 -3.16 9.20
CA VAL A 102 1.41 -2.52 10.34
C VAL A 102 2.19 -3.52 11.21
N PRO A 103 1.63 -4.67 11.65
CA PRO A 103 2.39 -5.62 12.45
C PRO A 103 3.61 -6.17 11.72
N MET A 104 3.50 -6.45 10.42
CA MET A 104 4.59 -7.02 9.63
C MET A 104 5.70 -6.02 9.38
N CYS A 105 5.36 -4.75 9.14
CA CYS A 105 6.35 -3.67 9.04
C CYS A 105 7.15 -3.51 10.35
N LEU A 106 6.49 -3.60 11.51
CA LEU A 106 7.16 -3.52 12.82
C LEU A 106 8.11 -4.71 13.03
N ILE A 107 7.68 -5.93 12.71
CA ILE A 107 8.54 -7.12 12.77
C ILE A 107 9.72 -7.00 11.80
N SER A 108 9.49 -6.46 10.60
CA SER A 108 10.56 -6.18 9.63
C SER A 108 11.60 -5.20 10.20
N GLY A 109 11.16 -4.21 10.97
CA GLY A 109 12.04 -3.29 11.71
C GLY A 109 12.92 -4.02 12.72
N GLN A 110 12.33 -4.92 13.50
CA GLN A 110 13.06 -5.74 14.45
C GLN A 110 14.10 -6.64 13.76
N HIS A 111 13.76 -7.25 12.62
CA HIS A 111 14.68 -8.09 11.85
C HIS A 111 15.88 -7.30 11.33
N ALA A 112 15.64 -6.10 10.79
CA ALA A 112 16.73 -5.23 10.33
C ALA A 112 17.65 -4.81 11.50
N ALA A 113 17.08 -4.47 12.66
CA ALA A 113 17.86 -4.13 13.85
C ALA A 113 18.69 -5.31 14.37
N ASN A 114 18.12 -6.52 14.41
CA ASN A 114 18.85 -7.72 14.82
C ASN A 114 19.99 -8.05 13.84
N ALA A 115 19.73 -7.96 12.53
CA ALA A 115 20.74 -8.16 11.50
C ALA A 115 21.93 -7.19 11.65
N LEU A 116 21.65 -5.95 12.05
CA LEU A 116 22.70 -4.97 12.35
C LEU A 116 23.55 -5.38 13.56
N VAL A 117 22.90 -5.79 14.66
CA VAL A 117 23.61 -6.20 15.88
C VAL A 117 24.46 -7.45 15.63
N GLU A 118 23.97 -8.41 14.85
CA GLU A 118 24.69 -9.64 14.50
C GLU A 118 25.93 -9.40 13.63
N GLU A 119 25.97 -8.34 12.81
CA GLU A 119 27.16 -8.02 11.99
C GLU A 119 28.25 -7.28 12.79
N GLN A 120 27.85 -6.58 13.85
CA GLN A 120 28.77 -5.76 14.67
C GLN A 120 29.36 -6.52 15.88
N GLY A 121 28.84 -7.72 16.19
CA GLY A 121 29.31 -8.59 17.26
C GLY A 121 30.21 -9.70 16.76
#